data_AF-A0A5G2QVD5-F1
#
_entry.id   AF-A0A5G2QVD5-F1
#
_cell.length_a   1.000
_cell.length_b   1.000
_cell.length_c   1.000
_cell.angle_alpha   90.00
_cell.angle_beta   90.00
_cell.angle_gamma   90.00
#
_symmetry.space_group_name_H-M   'P 1'
#
loop_
_entity.id
_entity.type
_entity.pdbx_description
1 polymer ?
#
loop_
_entity_poly.entity_id
_entity_poly.type
_entity_poly.pdbx_seq_one_letter_code
_entity_poly.pdbx_strand_id
1 'polypeptide(L)'
;MQRHLSIPLQSQWDQGKGFGLLVVARAFRTEGMFISLQEPSLYTVKAILILDNDGDRLFAKYYDDTYPSVKEQKAFEKNIFNKTHRTDSEIALLEGLTVVYKSSIDLYFYVIGSSYENELMLMAVLNCLFDSLSQMLRKNVEKRALLENMEGLFLAVDEIVDGGVILESDPQQVVHRVALRVSETMPCCLPLLLTLQRSGAPAQGSHGSGLVEYL
;
A
#
# COMPACT_ATOMS: atom_id res chain seq x y z
N MET A 1 19.37 66.54 8.37
CA MET A 1 18.61 67.31 7.35
C MET A 1 17.79 66.32 6.53
N GLN A 2 16.47 66.57 6.53
CA GLN A 2 15.37 66.00 5.77
C GLN A 2 15.70 65.22 4.48
N ARG A 3 14.92 64.17 4.20
CA ARG A 3 13.89 64.20 3.14
C ARG A 3 12.85 63.11 3.35
N HIS A 4 11.66 63.57 3.78
CA HIS A 4 10.38 62.92 3.56
C HIS A 4 10.21 62.59 2.07
N LEU A 5 9.76 61.38 1.76
CA LEU A 5 9.03 61.10 0.52
C LEU A 5 7.76 60.35 0.87
N SER A 6 6.67 61.01 0.55
CA SER A 6 5.29 60.72 0.90
C SER A 6 4.78 59.51 0.13
N ILE A 7 4.06 58.65 0.85
CA ILE A 7 3.19 57.61 0.27
C ILE A 7 1.92 58.32 -0.21
N PRO A 8 1.42 58.10 -1.44
CA PRO A 8 0.02 58.33 -1.76
C PRO A 8 -0.73 57.00 -1.63
N LEU A 9 -1.61 56.92 -0.62
CA LEU A 9 -2.71 55.97 -0.56
C LEU A 9 -3.89 56.57 -1.36
N GLN A 10 -4.29 55.93 -2.46
CA GLN A 10 -5.61 56.08 -3.09
C GLN A 10 -5.77 54.85 -4.02
N SER A 11 -6.33 53.75 -3.53
CA SER A 11 -7.77 53.42 -3.52
C SER A 11 -8.40 53.31 -4.90
N GLN A 12 -9.06 52.16 -5.12
CA GLN A 12 -10.02 51.82 -6.16
C GLN A 12 -9.46 51.41 -7.53
N TRP A 13 -9.42 50.09 -7.76
CA TRP A 13 -10.23 49.50 -8.83
C TRP A 13 -10.92 48.23 -8.33
N ASP A 14 -12.23 48.40 -8.29
CA ASP A 14 -13.38 47.50 -8.26
C ASP A 14 -13.29 46.00 -8.00
N GLN A 15 -14.34 45.62 -7.28
CA GLN A 15 -14.84 44.30 -6.95
C GLN A 15 -15.12 43.46 -8.20
N GLY A 16 -14.84 42.17 -8.08
CA GLY A 16 -15.61 41.14 -8.76
C GLY A 16 -14.84 40.37 -9.82
N LYS A 17 -14.67 39.08 -9.49
CA LYS A 17 -14.39 37.94 -10.38
C LYS A 17 -12.91 37.57 -10.56
N GLY A 18 -12.50 36.57 -9.78
CA GLY A 18 -11.62 35.50 -10.27
C GLY A 18 -10.14 35.83 -10.42
N PHE A 19 -9.45 36.16 -9.32
CA PHE A 19 -7.99 36.37 -9.32
C PHE A 19 -7.28 35.75 -8.11
N GLY A 20 -7.75 34.57 -7.67
CA GLY A 20 -7.12 33.80 -6.59
C GLY A 20 -5.99 32.86 -7.03
N LEU A 21 -5.86 32.56 -8.32
CA LEU A 21 -4.90 31.56 -8.81
C LEU A 21 -3.65 32.16 -9.50
N LEU A 22 -3.63 33.46 -9.79
CA LEU A 22 -2.53 34.10 -10.53
C LEU A 22 -1.57 34.94 -9.66
N VAL A 23 -1.81 35.04 -8.34
CA VAL A 23 -0.99 35.88 -7.45
C VAL A 23 0.19 35.12 -6.83
N VAL A 24 0.19 33.78 -6.84
CA VAL A 24 1.34 33.00 -6.32
C VAL A 24 2.48 32.90 -7.34
N ALA A 25 2.25 33.21 -8.63
CA ALA A 25 3.29 33.16 -9.66
C ALA A 25 4.24 34.38 -9.67
N ARG A 26 4.14 35.30 -8.70
CA ARG A 26 4.91 36.55 -8.72
C ARG A 26 5.62 36.87 -7.41
N ALA A 27 6.34 35.91 -6.87
CA ALA A 27 7.42 36.18 -5.92
C ALA A 27 8.42 35.02 -5.92
N PHE A 28 9.52 35.17 -6.66
CA PHE A 28 10.90 34.81 -6.28
C PHE A 28 11.77 34.91 -7.54
N ARG A 29 12.30 36.11 -7.77
CA ARG A 29 13.40 36.35 -8.71
C ARG A 29 14.66 36.50 -7.88
N THR A 30 15.40 35.40 -7.68
CA THR A 30 16.85 35.38 -7.45
C THR A 30 17.35 33.95 -7.60
N GLU A 31 18.28 33.73 -8.53
CA GLU A 31 19.19 32.58 -8.66
C GLU A 31 18.56 31.17 -8.86
N GLY A 32 18.34 30.79 -10.12
CA GLY A 32 18.86 29.50 -10.63
C GLY A 32 18.29 28.15 -10.18
N MET A 33 17.21 28.07 -9.39
CA MET A 33 16.49 26.80 -9.18
C MET A 33 15.03 26.96 -9.58
N PHE A 34 14.73 26.57 -10.82
CA PHE A 34 13.39 26.14 -11.18
C PHE A 34 13.09 24.89 -10.35
N ILE A 35 12.44 25.06 -9.20
CA ILE A 35 11.68 23.97 -8.61
C ILE A 35 10.52 23.77 -9.59
N SER A 36 10.69 22.85 -10.55
CA SER A 36 9.55 22.31 -11.26
C SER A 36 8.65 21.73 -10.18
N LEU A 37 7.59 22.47 -9.81
CA LEU A 37 6.43 21.91 -9.12
C LEU A 37 5.80 20.93 -10.11
N GLN A 38 6.42 19.76 -10.20
CA GLN A 38 5.85 18.64 -10.91
C GLN A 38 4.56 18.32 -10.16
N GLU A 39 3.45 18.36 -10.89
CA GLU A 39 2.16 17.97 -10.34
C GLU A 39 2.32 16.60 -9.67
N PRO A 40 1.79 16.40 -8.45
CA PRO A 40 1.91 15.11 -7.78
C PRO A 40 1.32 14.03 -8.69
N SER A 41 2.17 13.14 -9.19
CA SER A 41 1.72 11.99 -9.97
C SER A 41 1.07 11.00 -9.02
N LEU A 42 -0.12 10.49 -9.40
CA LEU A 42 -0.79 9.43 -8.64
C LEU A 42 0.01 8.10 -8.64
N TYR A 43 0.99 7.97 -9.52
CA TYR A 43 1.86 6.81 -9.67
C TYR A 43 3.04 6.86 -8.70
N THR A 44 2.74 6.62 -7.43
CA THR A 44 3.72 6.68 -6.34
C THR A 44 4.64 5.46 -6.32
N VAL A 45 4.12 4.28 -6.67
CA VAL A 45 4.87 3.02 -6.57
C VAL A 45 5.31 2.55 -7.97
N LYS A 46 6.62 2.45 -8.17
CA LYS A 46 7.22 1.93 -9.42
C LYS A 46 7.38 0.41 -9.41
N ALA A 47 7.72 -0.17 -8.26
CA ALA A 47 7.87 -1.62 -8.14
C ALA A 47 7.76 -2.10 -6.69
N ILE A 48 7.34 -3.36 -6.53
CA ILE A 48 7.34 -4.10 -5.27
C ILE A 48 8.10 -5.40 -5.49
N LEU A 49 9.10 -5.66 -4.65
CA LEU A 49 9.97 -6.83 -4.75
C LEU A 49 10.03 -7.54 -3.40
N ILE A 50 10.11 -8.87 -3.45
CA ILE A 50 10.43 -9.72 -2.30
C ILE A 50 11.57 -10.63 -2.73
N LEU A 51 12.71 -10.48 -2.05
CA LEU A 51 13.90 -11.27 -2.26
C LEU A 51 14.15 -12.18 -1.07
N ASP A 52 14.82 -13.28 -1.32
CA ASP A 52 15.32 -14.20 -0.32
C ASP A 52 16.64 -13.69 0.30
N ASN A 53 17.13 -14.38 1.33
CA ASN A 53 18.40 -14.10 1.98
C ASN A 53 19.63 -14.25 1.07
N ASP A 54 19.50 -14.98 -0.04
CA ASP A 54 20.56 -15.11 -1.05
C ASP A 54 20.47 -14.03 -2.15
N GLY A 55 19.46 -13.15 -2.09
CA GLY A 55 19.16 -12.14 -3.11
C GLY A 55 18.41 -12.69 -4.33
N ASP A 56 17.91 -13.94 -4.23
CA ASP A 56 17.07 -14.53 -5.26
C ASP A 56 15.64 -13.99 -5.21
N ARG A 57 15.07 -13.76 -6.40
CA ARG A 57 13.72 -13.21 -6.56
C ARG A 57 12.65 -14.24 -6.19
N LEU A 58 11.86 -13.96 -5.16
CA LEU A 58 10.65 -14.72 -4.82
C LEU A 58 9.41 -14.10 -5.47
N PHE A 59 9.30 -12.78 -5.42
CA PHE A 59 8.21 -12.03 -6.03
C PHE A 59 8.74 -10.70 -6.58
N ALA A 60 8.27 -10.30 -7.76
CA ALA A 60 8.56 -8.99 -8.32
C ALA A 60 7.40 -8.52 -9.18
N LYS A 61 6.92 -7.31 -8.91
CA LYS A 61 5.90 -6.63 -9.70
C LYS A 61 6.39 -5.21 -10.01
N TYR A 62 6.58 -4.92 -11.29
CA TYR A 62 6.96 -3.62 -11.80
C TYR A 62 5.73 -2.97 -12.44
N TYR A 63 5.46 -1.71 -12.08
CA TYR A 63 4.33 -0.93 -12.58
C TYR A 63 4.73 0.10 -13.64
N ASP A 64 6.04 0.25 -13.87
CA ASP A 64 6.62 1.21 -14.79
C ASP A 64 7.57 0.51 -15.77
N ASP A 65 7.73 1.10 -16.96
CA ASP A 65 8.54 0.58 -18.06
C ASP A 65 10.02 0.95 -17.94
N THR A 66 10.47 1.43 -16.77
CA THR A 66 11.88 1.77 -16.50
C THR A 66 12.82 0.58 -16.73
N TYR A 67 12.36 -0.65 -16.42
CA TYR A 67 13.13 -1.89 -16.60
C TYR A 67 12.33 -2.91 -17.42
N PRO A 68 12.28 -2.76 -18.76
CA PRO A 68 11.42 -3.58 -19.62
C PRO A 68 11.94 -5.00 -19.79
N SER A 69 13.25 -5.23 -19.67
CA SER A 69 13.83 -6.56 -19.80
C SER A 69 14.04 -7.25 -18.44
N VAL A 70 13.79 -8.56 -18.41
CA VAL A 70 14.06 -9.40 -17.22
C VAL A 70 15.55 -9.35 -16.83
N LYS A 71 16.45 -9.14 -17.79
CA LYS A 71 17.89 -9.02 -17.54
C LYS A 71 18.22 -7.76 -16.74
N GLU A 72 17.63 -6.62 -17.11
CA GLU A 72 17.81 -5.34 -16.40
C GLU A 72 17.18 -5.39 -15.01
N GLN A 73 15.98 -5.96 -14.89
CA GLN A 73 15.33 -6.15 -13.58
C GLN A 73 16.20 -6.97 -12.62
N LYS A 74 16.77 -8.10 -13.09
CA LYS A 74 17.68 -8.92 -12.27
C LYS A 74 18.99 -8.20 -11.91
N ALA A 75 19.49 -7.34 -12.79
CA ALA A 75 20.68 -6.53 -12.50
C ALA A 75 20.39 -5.51 -11.41
N PHE A 76 19.22 -4.86 -11.49
CA PHE A 76 18.73 -3.90 -10.51
C PHE A 76 18.47 -4.56 -9.14
N GLU A 77 17.80 -5.72 -9.10
CA GLU A 77 17.57 -6.50 -7.86
C GLU A 77 18.88 -6.84 -7.15
N LYS A 78 19.88 -7.31 -7.90
CA LYS A 78 21.21 -7.58 -7.34
C LYS A 78 21.86 -6.30 -6.81
N ASN A 79 21.68 -5.17 -7.47
CA ASN A 79 22.23 -3.89 -7.03
C ASN A 79 21.59 -3.43 -5.71
N ILE A 80 20.27 -3.53 -5.60
CA ILE A 80 19.54 -3.23 -4.36
C ILE A 80 20.05 -4.15 -3.24
N PHE A 81 19.99 -5.47 -3.46
CA PHE A 81 20.33 -6.46 -2.44
C PHE A 81 21.74 -6.24 -1.88
N ASN A 82 22.72 -6.00 -2.76
CA ASN A 82 24.11 -5.74 -2.38
C ASN A 82 24.27 -4.48 -1.49
N LYS A 83 23.43 -3.46 -1.69
CA LYS A 83 23.50 -2.22 -0.90
C LYS A 83 22.68 -2.29 0.38
N THR A 84 21.61 -3.08 0.43
CA THR A 84 20.70 -3.13 1.58
C THR A 84 20.99 -4.25 2.57
N HIS A 85 21.59 -5.37 2.14
CA HIS A 85 21.82 -6.53 3.02
C HIS A 85 22.67 -6.19 4.26
N ARG A 86 23.52 -5.17 4.20
CA ARG A 86 24.47 -4.80 5.28
C ARG A 86 24.03 -3.61 6.12
N THR A 87 22.86 -3.04 5.87
CA THR A 87 22.46 -1.76 6.44
C THR A 87 21.11 -1.91 7.12
N ASP A 88 21.02 -1.47 8.38
CA ASP A 88 19.79 -1.52 9.18
C ASP A 88 18.84 -0.33 8.88
N SER A 89 19.10 0.42 7.81
CA SER A 89 18.33 1.63 7.46
C SER A 89 17.15 1.27 6.60
N GLU A 90 15.92 1.55 7.02
CA GLU A 90 14.68 1.18 6.30
C GLU A 90 14.49 1.90 4.94
N ILE A 91 15.32 2.91 4.65
CA ILE A 91 15.19 3.78 3.47
C ILE A 91 16.57 3.97 2.81
N ALA A 92 16.62 3.85 1.49
CA ALA A 92 17.81 4.07 0.68
C ALA A 92 17.46 4.78 -0.64
N LEU A 93 18.34 5.68 -1.08
CA LEU A 93 18.24 6.31 -2.41
C LEU A 93 19.20 5.61 -3.38
N LEU A 94 18.65 4.97 -4.41
CA LEU A 94 19.39 4.12 -5.35
C LEU A 94 19.01 4.50 -6.79
N GLU A 95 20.00 4.85 -7.61
CA GLU A 95 19.79 5.18 -9.05
C GLU A 95 18.76 6.30 -9.29
N GLY A 96 18.58 7.21 -8.33
CA GLY A 96 17.55 8.26 -8.42
C GLY A 96 16.13 7.75 -8.14
N LEU A 97 16.01 6.59 -7.51
CA LEU A 97 14.78 6.00 -7.00
C LEU A 97 14.84 5.90 -5.47
N THR A 98 13.71 6.18 -4.83
CA THR A 98 13.56 6.00 -3.40
C THR A 98 13.15 4.57 -3.14
N VAL A 99 13.99 3.83 -2.42
CA VAL A 99 13.78 2.43 -2.08
C VAL A 99 13.56 2.32 -0.59
N VAL A 100 12.40 1.81 -0.22
CA VAL A 100 12.04 1.56 1.15
C VAL A 100 12.01 0.05 1.36
N TYR A 101 12.65 -0.44 2.41
CA TYR A 101 12.80 -1.86 2.61
C TYR A 101 12.75 -2.29 4.06
N LYS A 102 12.38 -3.55 4.26
CA LYS A 102 12.26 -4.19 5.56
C LYS A 102 12.71 -5.63 5.44
N SER A 103 13.59 -6.07 6.34
CA SER A 103 14.02 -7.46 6.44
C SER A 103 13.21 -8.20 7.51
N SER A 104 13.02 -9.49 7.30
CA SER A 104 12.38 -10.40 8.26
C SER A 104 12.97 -11.79 8.12
N ILE A 105 13.67 -12.27 9.14
CA ILE A 105 14.35 -13.59 9.20
C ILE A 105 15.20 -13.88 7.94
N ASP A 106 14.59 -14.45 6.89
CA ASP A 106 15.19 -14.86 5.62
C ASP A 106 14.59 -14.15 4.39
N LEU A 107 13.75 -13.15 4.59
CA LEU A 107 13.06 -12.39 3.55
C LEU A 107 13.40 -10.91 3.58
N TYR A 108 13.50 -10.31 2.41
CA TYR A 108 13.68 -8.88 2.21
C TYR A 108 12.55 -8.31 1.35
N PHE A 109 11.78 -7.39 1.93
CA PHE A 109 10.68 -6.70 1.27
C PHE A 109 11.15 -5.33 0.80
N TYR A 110 10.83 -4.98 -0.45
CA TYR A 110 11.20 -3.71 -1.06
C TYR A 110 9.98 -3.06 -1.73
N VAL A 111 9.81 -1.77 -1.50
CA VAL A 111 8.90 -0.90 -2.22
C VAL A 111 9.72 0.24 -2.83
N ILE A 112 9.60 0.40 -4.14
CA ILE A 112 10.38 1.37 -4.91
C ILE A 112 9.43 2.44 -5.44
N GLY A 113 9.76 3.70 -5.20
CA GLY A 113 9.11 4.87 -5.76
C GLY A 113 10.09 5.75 -6.51
N SER A 114 9.59 6.86 -7.05
CA SER A 114 10.46 7.89 -7.63
C SER A 114 11.26 8.63 -6.55
N SER A 115 12.34 9.31 -6.93
CA SER A 115 13.18 10.10 -5.99
C SER A 115 12.45 11.27 -5.32
N TYR A 116 11.36 11.75 -5.92
CA TYR A 116 10.57 12.87 -5.42
C TYR A 116 9.35 12.43 -4.60
N GLU A 117 9.09 11.12 -4.52
CA GLU A 117 7.94 10.60 -3.78
C GLU A 117 8.16 10.67 -2.27
N ASN A 118 7.06 10.75 -1.53
CA ASN A 118 7.13 10.76 -0.07
C ASN A 118 7.46 9.36 0.46
N GLU A 119 8.63 9.24 1.10
CA GLU A 119 9.10 8.03 1.77
C GLU A 119 8.07 7.45 2.76
N LEU A 120 7.32 8.31 3.47
CA LEU A 120 6.30 7.86 4.43
C LEU A 120 5.13 7.15 3.75
N MET A 121 4.78 7.53 2.53
CA MET A 121 3.74 6.84 1.76
C MET A 121 4.21 5.46 1.31
N LEU A 122 5.47 5.35 0.84
CA LEU A 122 6.08 4.07 0.48
C LEU A 122 6.24 3.15 1.71
N MET A 123 6.62 3.71 2.86
CA MET A 123 6.65 3.00 4.14
C MET A 123 5.26 2.48 4.55
N ALA A 124 4.19 3.27 4.33
CA ALA A 124 2.83 2.81 4.61
C ALA A 124 2.45 1.60 3.76
N VAL A 125 2.78 1.60 2.47
CA VAL A 125 2.57 0.44 1.57
C VAL A 125 3.37 -0.77 2.04
N LEU A 126 4.65 -0.59 2.37
CA LEU A 126 5.52 -1.67 2.83
C LEU A 126 5.01 -2.30 4.14
N ASN A 127 4.63 -1.47 5.11
CA ASN A 127 4.07 -1.94 6.37
C ASN A 127 2.72 -2.61 6.19
N CYS A 128 1.84 -2.04 5.35
CA CYS A 128 0.55 -2.65 5.01
C CYS A 128 0.74 -4.05 4.42
N LEU A 129 1.67 -4.21 3.47
CA LEU A 129 1.98 -5.51 2.88
C LEU A 129 2.50 -6.49 3.93
N PHE A 130 3.49 -6.09 4.72
CA PHE A 130 4.09 -6.93 5.75
C PHE A 130 3.07 -7.37 6.81
N ASP A 131 2.25 -6.45 7.30
CA ASP A 131 1.27 -6.73 8.34
C ASP A 131 0.09 -7.56 7.80
N SER A 132 -0.28 -7.38 6.53
CA SER A 132 -1.28 -8.22 5.86
C SER A 132 -0.78 -9.66 5.74
N LEU A 133 0.46 -9.84 5.27
CA LEU A 133 1.10 -11.16 5.20
C LEU A 133 1.28 -11.79 6.57
N SER A 134 1.68 -11.01 7.57
CA SER A 134 1.80 -11.48 8.96
C SER A 134 0.47 -12.01 9.50
N GLN A 135 -0.65 -11.35 9.21
CA GLN A 135 -1.96 -11.83 9.60
C GLN A 135 -2.35 -13.13 8.88
N MET A 136 -2.11 -13.20 7.56
CA MET A 136 -2.42 -14.37 6.75
C MET A 136 -1.57 -15.59 7.14
N LEU A 137 -0.29 -15.37 7.45
CA LEU A 137 0.70 -16.38 7.82
C LEU A 137 0.78 -16.64 9.33
N ARG A 138 -0.20 -16.16 10.12
CA ARG A 138 -0.27 -16.38 11.58
C ARG A 138 1.00 -15.95 12.33
N LYS A 139 1.58 -14.81 11.93
CA LYS A 139 2.79 -14.15 12.45
C LYS A 139 4.12 -14.83 12.10
N ASN A 140 4.11 -15.86 11.25
CA ASN A 140 5.33 -16.49 10.74
C ASN A 140 5.62 -16.00 9.32
N VAL A 141 6.30 -14.84 9.21
CA VAL A 141 6.74 -14.30 7.92
C VAL A 141 8.15 -14.82 7.62
N GLU A 142 8.23 -16.03 7.09
CA GLU A 142 9.47 -16.67 6.63
C GLU A 142 9.29 -17.20 5.20
N LYS A 143 10.39 -17.47 4.51
CA LYS A 143 10.39 -17.95 3.11
C LYS A 143 9.45 -19.12 2.89
N ARG A 144 9.49 -20.13 3.78
CA ARG A 144 8.66 -21.33 3.67
C ARG A 144 7.16 -21.00 3.74
N ALA A 145 6.75 -20.24 4.74
CA ALA A 145 5.36 -19.87 4.95
C ALA A 145 4.82 -19.01 3.80
N LEU A 146 5.65 -18.11 3.26
CA LEU A 146 5.30 -17.28 2.10
C LEU A 146 5.11 -18.13 0.83
N LEU A 147 6.02 -19.08 0.58
CA LEU A 147 5.92 -20.00 -0.57
C LEU A 147 4.69 -20.91 -0.51
N GLU A 148 4.28 -21.33 0.69
CA GLU A 148 3.05 -22.10 0.90
C GLU A 148 1.78 -21.28 0.59
N ASN A 149 1.83 -19.94 0.67
CA ASN A 149 0.68 -19.05 0.46
C ASN A 149 0.94 -17.93 -0.56
N MET A 150 1.54 -18.26 -1.71
CA MET A 150 1.84 -17.28 -2.77
C MET A 150 0.59 -16.63 -3.37
N GLU A 151 -0.52 -17.37 -3.49
CA GLU A 151 -1.79 -16.82 -4.00
C GLU A 151 -2.29 -15.68 -3.12
N GLY A 152 -2.14 -15.82 -1.79
CA GLY A 152 -2.49 -14.79 -0.84
C GLY A 152 -1.64 -13.52 -1.00
N LEU A 153 -0.35 -13.68 -1.28
CA LEU A 153 0.55 -12.56 -1.58
C LEU A 153 0.11 -11.81 -2.85
N PHE A 154 -0.21 -12.51 -3.94
CA PHE A 154 -0.66 -11.88 -5.19
C PHE A 154 -1.92 -11.05 -4.96
N LEU A 155 -2.92 -11.64 -4.30
CA LEU A 155 -4.18 -10.94 -3.99
C LEU A 155 -3.96 -9.75 -3.05
N ALA A 156 -3.10 -9.88 -2.03
CA ALA A 156 -2.79 -8.78 -1.13
C ALA A 156 -2.13 -7.61 -1.87
N VAL A 157 -1.17 -7.89 -2.76
CA VAL A 157 -0.51 -6.84 -3.55
C VAL A 157 -1.51 -6.12 -4.47
N ASP A 158 -2.42 -6.86 -5.11
CA ASP A 158 -3.44 -6.29 -5.99
C ASP A 158 -4.43 -5.39 -5.23
N GLU A 159 -4.72 -5.68 -3.96
CA GLU A 159 -5.54 -4.80 -3.12
C GLU A 159 -4.83 -3.55 -2.64
N ILE A 160 -3.51 -3.61 -2.46
CA ILE A 160 -2.73 -2.49 -1.93
C ILE A 160 -2.37 -1.51 -3.06
N VAL A 161 -1.91 -2.02 -4.21
CA VAL A 161 -1.42 -1.21 -5.32
C VAL A 161 -1.97 -1.73 -6.65
N ASP A 162 -2.61 -0.83 -7.40
CA ASP A 162 -3.06 -1.08 -8.77
C ASP A 162 -2.42 -0.07 -9.73
N GLY A 163 -1.73 -0.58 -10.75
CA GLY A 163 -1.05 0.26 -11.75
C GLY A 163 -0.05 1.28 -11.18
N GLY A 164 0.50 1.06 -9.98
CA GLY A 164 1.40 2.01 -9.30
C GLY A 164 0.69 3.07 -8.44
N VAL A 165 -0.65 3.03 -8.38
CA VAL A 165 -1.48 3.85 -7.49
C VAL A 165 -1.80 3.07 -6.23
N ILE A 166 -1.67 3.72 -5.08
CA ILE A 166 -1.98 3.12 -3.78
C ILE A 166 -3.50 3.16 -3.59
N LEU A 167 -4.12 1.97 -3.44
CA LEU A 167 -5.56 1.82 -3.21
C LEU A 167 -5.90 1.74 -1.72
N GLU A 168 -5.15 0.92 -0.98
CA GLU A 168 -5.38 0.67 0.43
C GLU A 168 -4.07 0.69 1.22
N SER A 169 -4.13 1.20 2.45
CA SER A 169 -2.99 1.26 3.37
C SER A 169 -3.27 0.62 4.74
N ASP A 170 -4.52 0.20 5.00
CA ASP A 170 -4.88 -0.54 6.21
C ASP A 170 -4.80 -2.07 5.98
N PRO A 171 -3.89 -2.79 6.66
CA PRO A 171 -3.74 -4.22 6.47
C PRO A 171 -5.00 -5.03 6.86
N GLN A 172 -5.83 -4.53 7.80
CA GLN A 172 -7.07 -5.21 8.17
C GLN A 172 -8.07 -5.26 7.00
N GLN A 173 -8.20 -4.15 6.26
CA GLN A 173 -9.07 -4.10 5.08
C GLN A 173 -8.56 -4.99 3.95
N VAL A 174 -7.24 -4.98 3.72
CA VAL A 174 -6.61 -5.81 2.69
C VAL A 174 -6.89 -7.28 2.95
N VAL A 175 -6.60 -7.77 4.16
CA VAL A 175 -6.85 -9.18 4.52
C VAL A 175 -8.32 -9.54 4.42
N HIS A 176 -9.22 -8.65 4.83
CA HIS A 176 -10.67 -8.87 4.69
C HIS A 176 -11.08 -9.05 3.22
N ARG A 177 -10.61 -8.18 2.32
CA ARG A 177 -10.92 -8.24 0.89
C ARG A 177 -10.28 -9.43 0.19
N VAL A 178 -9.07 -9.81 0.59
CA VAL A 178 -8.40 -11.03 0.10
C VAL A 178 -9.22 -12.27 0.49
N ALA A 179 -9.70 -12.36 1.74
CA ALA A 179 -10.51 -13.47 2.20
C ALA A 179 -11.83 -13.63 1.41
N LEU A 180 -12.45 -12.53 1.01
CA LEU A 180 -13.65 -12.56 0.16
C LEU A 180 -13.34 -13.11 -1.23
N ARG A 181 -12.21 -12.72 -1.84
CA ARG A 181 -11.82 -13.21 -3.18
C ARG A 181 -11.49 -14.70 -3.22
N VAL A 182 -10.88 -15.23 -2.15
CA VAL A 182 -10.63 -16.68 -2.00
C VAL A 182 -11.96 -17.47 -1.91
N SER A 183 -13.02 -16.86 -1.37
CA SER A 183 -14.35 -17.49 -1.30
C SER A 183 -15.05 -17.54 -2.66
N GLU A 184 -14.77 -16.60 -3.56
CA GLU A 184 -15.41 -16.51 -4.89
C GLU A 184 -14.74 -17.42 -5.93
N THR A 185 -13.42 -17.65 -5.81
CA THR A 185 -12.69 -18.60 -6.68
C THR A 185 -12.92 -20.07 -6.31
N MET A 186 -13.67 -20.35 -5.24
CA MET A 186 -14.00 -21.70 -4.81
C MET A 186 -15.48 -21.80 -4.34
N PRO A 187 -16.43 -22.19 -5.21
CA PRO A 187 -17.83 -22.42 -4.82
C PRO A 187 -18.04 -23.56 -3.80
N CYS A 188 -16.99 -24.22 -3.31
CA CYS A 188 -17.10 -25.41 -2.46
C CYS A 188 -16.91 -25.17 -0.96
N CYS A 189 -16.54 -23.96 -0.52
CA CYS A 189 -16.39 -23.65 0.91
C CYS A 189 -17.12 -22.35 1.29
N LEU A 190 -18.44 -22.33 1.11
CA LEU A 190 -19.25 -21.37 1.89
C LEU A 190 -19.05 -21.64 3.40
N PRO A 191 -19.15 -20.60 4.24
CA PRO A 191 -18.62 -20.58 5.59
C PRO A 191 -19.38 -21.55 6.49
N LEU A 192 -18.65 -22.54 7.01
CA LEU A 192 -19.04 -23.37 8.15
C LEU A 192 -19.15 -22.56 9.47
N LEU A 193 -19.20 -21.23 9.41
CA LEU A 193 -19.29 -20.35 10.57
C LEU A 193 -20.66 -19.69 10.78
N LEU A 194 -21.68 -19.97 9.96
CA LEU A 194 -23.06 -19.45 10.17
C LEU A 194 -24.08 -20.48 10.66
N THR A 195 -23.73 -21.76 10.82
CA THR A 195 -24.65 -22.78 11.35
C THR A 195 -24.58 -23.01 12.86
N LEU A 196 -23.64 -22.39 13.58
CA LEU A 196 -23.49 -22.54 15.04
C LEU A 196 -24.16 -21.44 15.89
N GLN A 197 -25.21 -20.77 15.39
CA GLN A 197 -26.02 -19.86 16.23
C GLN A 197 -27.53 -20.10 16.15
N ARG A 198 -27.96 -21.30 15.72
CA ARG A 198 -29.36 -21.77 15.85
C ARG A 198 -29.42 -23.14 16.52
N SER A 199 -28.98 -23.20 17.77
CA SER A 199 -29.32 -24.29 18.69
C SER A 199 -29.49 -23.71 20.09
N GLY A 200 -30.55 -22.93 20.24
CA GLY A 200 -30.95 -22.32 21.50
C GLY A 200 -32.44 -22.02 21.49
N ALA A 201 -33.27 -23.07 21.52
CA ALA A 201 -34.67 -22.96 21.91
C ALA A 201 -35.11 -24.26 22.61
N PRO A 202 -35.58 -24.21 23.88
CA PRO A 202 -36.09 -25.37 24.59
C PRO A 202 -37.52 -25.70 24.12
N ALA A 203 -37.78 -26.96 23.82
CA ALA A 203 -39.14 -27.45 23.58
C ALA A 203 -39.92 -27.45 24.90
N GLN A 204 -40.89 -26.54 25.03
CA GLN A 204 -41.92 -26.62 26.05
C GLN A 204 -42.90 -27.74 25.67
N GLY A 205 -42.90 -28.82 26.44
CA GLY A 205 -43.96 -29.82 26.43
C GLY A 205 -44.85 -29.62 27.66
N SER A 206 -46.06 -29.09 27.47
CA SER A 206 -47.11 -29.16 28.49
C SER A 206 -48.47 -29.49 27.85
N HIS A 207 -48.92 -30.71 28.16
CA HIS A 207 -50.28 -31.15 28.47
C HIS A 207 -51.48 -30.83 27.56
N GLY A 208 -52.22 -31.90 27.24
CA GLY A 208 -53.67 -31.91 26.99
C GLY A 208 -54.07 -32.93 25.92
N SER A 209 -54.40 -34.18 26.27
CA SER A 209 -55.77 -34.64 26.62
C SER A 209 -56.55 -35.21 25.42
N GLY A 210 -56.89 -36.50 25.49
CA GLY A 210 -57.88 -37.18 24.63
C GLY A 210 -57.58 -38.67 24.52
N LEU A 211 -58.01 -39.51 25.48
CA LEU A 211 -59.18 -40.38 25.34
C LEU A 211 -59.32 -41.01 23.94
N VAL A 212 -59.03 -42.31 23.79
CA VAL A 212 -60.01 -43.32 23.34
C VAL A 212 -59.58 -44.69 23.90
N GLU A 213 -60.57 -45.37 24.46
CA GLU A 213 -60.61 -46.66 25.13
C GLU A 213 -60.93 -47.80 24.12
N TYR A 214 -60.78 -49.05 24.57
CA TYR A 214 -61.36 -50.31 24.05
C TYR A 214 -60.49 -51.30 23.25
N LEU A 215 -60.34 -52.46 23.92
CA LEU A 215 -60.00 -53.83 23.54
C LEU A 215 -58.51 -54.19 23.41
#